data_AF-A0A947XXY9-F1
#
_entry.id   AF-A0A947XXY9-F1
#
_cell.length_a   1.000
_cell.length_b   1.000
_cell.length_c   1.000
_cell.angle_alpha   90.00
_cell.angle_beta   90.00
_cell.angle_gamma   90.00
#
_symmetry.space_group_name_H-M   'P 1'
#
loop_
_entity.id
_entity.type
_entity.pdbx_description
1 polymer ?
#
loop_
_entity_poly.entity_id
_entity_poly.type
_entity_poly.pdbx_seq_one_letter_code
_entity_poly.pdbx_strand_id
1 'polypeptide(L)'
;MNALRRNVLKGAAGAGAVAVAVAAGLLKPTQAMAAWNKAAFEAKNVGDAMKGIGATSPADSKDITIKAPDIAENGAVVPVEVTSGIAGTTSISILAEKNASP
;
A
#
# COMPACT_ATOMS: atom_id res chain seq x y z
N MET A 1 -3.48 29.84 48.01
CA MET A 1 -2.94 28.53 47.58
C MET A 1 -1.99 28.74 46.41
N ASN A 2 -0.77 28.19 46.45
CA ASN A 2 0.31 28.55 45.53
C ASN A 2 0.17 27.88 44.15
N ALA A 3 -0.43 28.60 43.20
CA ALA A 3 -0.69 28.14 41.83
C ALA A 3 0.58 27.73 41.06
N LEU A 4 1.71 28.42 41.30
CA LEU A 4 3.01 28.09 40.70
C LEU A 4 3.47 26.66 41.04
N ARG A 5 3.40 26.25 42.32
CA ARG A 5 3.78 24.89 42.73
C ARG A 5 2.89 23.83 42.08
N ARG A 6 1.58 24.10 42.01
CA ARG A 6 0.62 23.20 41.37
C ARG A 6 0.86 23.07 39.87
N ASN A 7 1.22 24.16 39.19
CA ASN A 7 1.50 24.14 37.76
C ASN A 7 2.82 23.42 37.45
N VAL A 8 3.86 23.63 38.25
CA VAL A 8 5.14 22.91 38.13
C VAL A 8 4.94 21.40 38.31
N LEU A 9 4.20 20.97 39.33
CA LEU A 9 3.92 19.55 39.57
C LEU A 9 3.12 18.91 38.43
N LYS A 10 2.12 19.62 37.88
CA LYS A 10 1.35 19.15 36.72
C LYS A 10 2.22 19.04 35.46
N GLY A 11 3.07 20.04 35.21
CA GLY A 11 4.00 20.04 34.08
C GLY A 11 5.03 18.92 34.17
N ALA A 12 5.62 18.70 35.35
CA ALA A 12 6.59 17.64 35.59
C ALA A 12 5.98 16.24 35.43
N ALA A 13 4.76 16.02 35.94
CA ALA A 13 4.05 14.77 35.76
C ALA A 13 3.71 14.50 34.28
N GLY A 14 3.24 15.51 33.55
CA GLY A 14 2.97 15.41 32.12
C GLY A 14 4.23 15.11 31.29
N ALA A 15 5.32 15.84 31.56
CA ALA A 15 6.60 15.63 30.88
C ALA A 15 7.18 14.24 31.17
N GLY A 16 7.07 13.76 32.41
CA GLY A 16 7.49 12.40 32.79
C GLY A 16 6.69 11.32 32.05
N ALA A 17 5.36 11.48 31.95
CA ALA A 17 4.52 10.54 31.21
C ALA A 17 4.86 10.51 29.71
N VAL A 18 5.13 11.66 29.10
CA VAL A 18 5.56 11.75 27.70
C VAL A 18 6.93 11.09 27.51
N ALA A 19 7.89 11.34 28.39
CA ALA A 19 9.21 10.71 28.32
C ALA A 19 9.13 9.18 28.40
N VAL A 20 8.27 8.65 29.29
CA VAL A 20 8.00 7.20 29.38
C VAL A 20 7.35 6.68 28.10
N ALA A 21 6.38 7.39 27.53
CA ALA A 21 5.74 7.00 26.28
C ALA A 21 6.71 7.00 25.08
N VAL A 22 7.64 7.97 25.01
CA VAL A 22 8.72 7.97 24.01
C VAL A 22 9.65 6.77 24.22
N ALA A 23 10.09 6.53 25.46
CA ALA A 23 11.01 5.43 25.78
C ALA A 23 10.39 4.05 25.51
N ALA A 24 9.10 3.88 25.81
CA ALA A 24 8.32 2.69 25.49
C ALA A 24 8.04 2.53 23.98
N GLY A 25 8.40 3.53 23.17
CA GLY A 25 8.15 3.52 21.73
C GLY A 25 6.70 3.75 21.34
N LEU A 26 5.82 4.13 22.28
CA LEU A 26 4.40 4.37 22.05
C LEU A 26 4.17 5.61 21.15
N LEU A 27 5.14 6.52 21.13
CA LEU A 27 5.15 7.70 20.25
C LEU A 27 5.99 7.49 18.98
N LYS A 28 6.51 6.28 18.73
CA LYS A 28 7.15 5.99 17.45
C LYS A 28 6.07 5.91 16.37
N PRO A 29 6.25 6.56 15.21
CA PRO A 29 5.39 6.33 14.06
C PRO A 29 5.37 4.83 13.76
N THR A 30 4.18 4.23 13.66
CA THR A 30 4.06 2.88 13.15
C THR A 30 4.50 2.92 11.69
N GLN A 31 5.58 2.20 11.37
CA GLN A 31 5.95 2.01 9.96
C GLN A 31 4.78 1.29 9.30
N ALA A 32 4.21 1.90 8.27
CA ALA A 32 3.20 1.25 7.46
C ALA A 32 3.82 -0.05 6.91
N MET A 33 3.33 -1.20 7.39
CA MET A 33 3.76 -2.52 6.94
C MET A 33 3.12 -2.86 5.59
N ALA A 34 3.29 -1.98 4.60
CA ALA A 34 3.04 -2.33 3.22
C ALA A 34 4.26 -3.12 2.74
N ALA A 35 4.28 -4.42 3.04
CA ALA A 35 5.34 -5.30 2.58
C ALA A 35 5.36 -5.29 1.05
N TRP A 36 6.48 -4.89 0.45
CA TRP A 36 6.70 -4.98 -0.99
C TRP A 36 6.55 -6.44 -1.42
N ASN A 37 5.65 -6.71 -2.37
CA ASN A 37 5.42 -8.06 -2.88
C ASN A 37 6.54 -8.47 -3.86
N LYS A 38 7.72 -8.71 -3.30
CA LYS A 38 8.96 -9.02 -4.03
C LYS A 38 8.77 -10.21 -4.98
N ALA A 39 8.04 -11.23 -4.54
CA ALA A 39 7.76 -12.43 -5.32
C ALA A 39 6.99 -12.12 -6.61
N ALA A 40 6.00 -11.23 -6.56
CA ALA A 40 5.24 -10.83 -7.74
C ALA A 40 6.08 -9.95 -8.70
N PHE A 41 6.78 -8.93 -8.18
CA PHE A 41 7.49 -7.95 -9.01
C PHE A 41 8.81 -8.46 -9.62
N GLU A 42 9.43 -9.49 -9.02
CA GLU A 42 10.63 -10.13 -9.56
C GLU A 42 10.33 -11.32 -10.48
N ALA A 43 9.05 -11.69 -10.62
CA ALA A 43 8.63 -12.77 -11.50
C ALA A 43 9.07 -12.52 -12.95
N LYS A 44 9.27 -13.60 -13.69
CA LYS A 44 9.68 -13.57 -15.12
C LYS A 44 8.61 -14.08 -16.06
N ASN A 45 7.48 -14.50 -15.52
CA ASN A 45 6.31 -14.90 -16.27
C ASN A 45 5.05 -14.56 -15.46
N VAL A 46 3.92 -14.44 -16.16
CA VAL A 46 2.63 -14.05 -15.57
C VAL A 46 2.17 -15.07 -14.53
N GLY A 47 2.37 -16.37 -14.77
CA GLY A 47 1.92 -17.41 -13.83
C GLY A 47 2.55 -17.27 -12.45
N ASP A 48 3.85 -16.98 -12.39
CA ASP A 48 4.56 -16.78 -11.12
C ASP A 48 4.19 -15.44 -10.47
N ALA A 49 3.99 -14.37 -11.26
CA ALA A 49 3.50 -13.09 -10.77
C ALA A 49 2.10 -13.24 -10.14
N MET A 50 1.20 -13.96 -10.80
CA MET A 50 -0.16 -14.26 -10.33
C MET A 50 -0.15 -15.05 -9.03
N LYS A 51 0.70 -16.08 -8.91
CA LYS A 51 0.89 -16.80 -7.64
C LYS A 51 1.42 -15.87 -6.56
N GLY A 52 2.37 -14.99 -6.89
CA GLY A 52 2.94 -14.00 -5.97
C GLY A 52 1.89 -13.04 -5.40
N ILE A 53 0.89 -12.65 -6.18
CA ILE A 53 -0.24 -11.82 -5.72
C ILE A 53 -1.41 -12.64 -5.13
N GLY A 54 -1.28 -13.96 -5.03
CA GLY A 54 -2.33 -14.85 -4.51
C GLY A 54 -3.49 -15.14 -5.47
N ALA A 55 -3.35 -14.80 -6.76
CA ALA A 55 -4.33 -15.08 -7.79
C ALA A 55 -4.15 -16.50 -8.35
N THR A 56 -4.75 -17.49 -7.69
CA THR A 56 -4.60 -18.92 -8.05
C THR A 56 -5.64 -19.43 -9.05
N SER A 57 -6.77 -18.74 -9.22
CA SER A 57 -7.84 -19.12 -10.15
C SER A 57 -8.54 -17.87 -10.68
N PRO A 58 -7.88 -17.11 -11.57
CA PRO A 58 -8.52 -15.98 -12.24
C PRO A 58 -9.73 -16.46 -13.05
N ALA A 59 -10.79 -15.67 -13.05
CA ALA A 59 -11.97 -15.91 -13.87
C ALA A 59 -12.25 -14.65 -14.70
N ASP A 60 -12.64 -14.84 -15.95
CA ASP A 60 -13.01 -13.74 -16.83
C ASP A 60 -14.28 -13.06 -16.31
N SER A 61 -14.30 -11.73 -16.32
CA SER A 61 -15.45 -10.94 -15.91
C SER A 61 -15.72 -9.80 -16.89
N LYS A 62 -16.99 -9.62 -17.23
CA LYS A 62 -17.48 -8.48 -18.04
C LYS A 62 -17.60 -7.19 -17.22
N ASP A 63 -17.50 -7.29 -15.90
CA ASP A 63 -17.57 -6.14 -14.99
C ASP A 63 -16.23 -5.38 -14.90
N ILE A 64 -15.18 -5.88 -15.58
CA ILE A 64 -13.89 -5.21 -15.68
C ILE A 64 -13.81 -4.50 -17.03
N THR A 65 -13.64 -3.18 -17.01
CA THR A 65 -13.45 -2.36 -18.22
C THR A 65 -12.03 -1.83 -18.26
N ILE A 66 -11.34 -2.06 -19.38
CA ILE A 66 -9.99 -1.56 -19.64
C ILE A 66 -10.05 -0.67 -20.88
N LYS A 67 -9.61 0.59 -20.76
CA LYS A 67 -9.42 1.49 -21.89
C LYS A 67 -7.93 1.78 -22.03
N ALA A 68 -7.40 1.48 -23.21
CA ALA A 68 -6.04 1.78 -23.61
C ALA A 68 -6.05 2.20 -25.09
N PRO A 69 -5.08 3.00 -25.55
CA PRO A 69 -4.95 3.29 -26.98
C PRO A 69 -4.57 2.02 -27.75
N ASP A 70 -5.12 1.87 -28.96
CA ASP A 70 -4.81 0.73 -29.83
C ASP A 70 -3.33 0.73 -30.28
N ILE A 71 -2.74 1.93 -30.37
CA ILE A 71 -1.34 2.14 -30.76
C ILE A 71 -0.70 3.09 -29.75
N ALA A 72 0.40 2.65 -29.14
CA ALA A 72 1.24 3.51 -28.33
C ALA A 72 2.24 4.27 -29.22
N GLU A 73 2.06 5.59 -29.39
CA GLU A 73 3.02 6.44 -30.10
C GLU A 73 4.37 6.51 -29.36
N ASN A 74 4.33 6.48 -28.03
CA ASN A 74 5.50 6.44 -27.18
C ASN A 74 5.43 5.20 -26.27
N GLY A 75 6.30 4.21 -26.53
CA GLY A 75 6.36 2.99 -25.71
C GLY A 75 6.80 3.22 -24.25
N ALA A 76 7.32 4.40 -23.91
CA ALA A 76 7.66 4.75 -22.53
C ALA A 76 6.44 5.19 -21.71
N VAL A 77 5.39 5.71 -22.35
CA VAL A 77 4.19 6.20 -21.65
C VAL A 77 2.96 5.83 -22.45
N VAL A 78 2.20 4.86 -21.93
CA VAL A 78 0.92 4.43 -22.49
C VAL A 78 -0.16 4.69 -21.45
N PRO A 79 -1.14 5.58 -21.71
CA PRO A 79 -2.24 5.81 -20.78
C PRO A 79 -3.18 4.61 -20.76
N VAL A 80 -3.48 4.11 -19.56
CA VAL A 80 -4.42 3.00 -19.34
C VAL A 80 -5.39 3.37 -18.22
N GLU A 81 -6.68 3.20 -18.46
CA GLU A 81 -7.76 3.36 -17.48
C GLU A 81 -8.39 1.99 -17.21
N VAL A 82 -8.46 1.60 -15.94
CA VAL A 82 -9.07 0.34 -15.50
C VAL A 82 -10.18 0.65 -14.51
N THR A 83 -11.36 0.09 -14.76
CA THR A 83 -12.54 0.21 -13.88
C THR A 83 -13.04 -1.18 -13.51
N SER A 84 -13.31 -1.41 -12.22
CA SER A 84 -13.96 -2.62 -11.72
C SER A 84 -15.38 -2.30 -11.25
N GLY A 85 -16.37 -2.97 -11.84
CA GLY A 85 -17.75 -3.00 -11.37
C GLY A 85 -18.03 -4.09 -10.32
N ILE A 86 -17.03 -4.89 -9.97
CA ILE A 86 -17.18 -6.01 -9.01
C ILE A 86 -17.36 -5.43 -7.61
N ALA A 87 -18.48 -5.77 -6.97
CA ALA A 87 -18.78 -5.33 -5.61
C ALA A 87 -17.70 -5.82 -4.63
N GLY A 88 -17.23 -4.92 -3.76
CA GLY A 88 -16.20 -5.26 -2.77
C GLY A 88 -14.78 -5.37 -3.34
N THR A 89 -14.50 -4.82 -4.52
CA THR A 89 -13.11 -4.71 -5.03
C THR A 89 -12.23 -3.95 -4.02
N THR A 90 -11.21 -4.61 -3.50
CA THR A 90 -10.24 -4.02 -2.54
C THR A 90 -8.85 -3.82 -3.13
N SER A 91 -8.55 -4.46 -4.27
CA SER A 91 -7.28 -4.33 -4.97
C SER A 91 -7.46 -4.55 -6.47
N ILE A 92 -6.62 -3.89 -7.27
CA ILE A 92 -6.50 -4.09 -8.71
C ILE A 92 -5.02 -4.29 -9.01
N SER A 93 -4.68 -5.37 -9.71
CA SER A 93 -3.32 -5.65 -10.18
C SER A 93 -3.31 -5.68 -11.71
N ILE A 94 -2.33 -5.03 -12.32
CA ILE A 94 -2.17 -4.95 -13.78
C ILE A 94 -0.89 -5.70 -14.14
N LEU A 95 -1.00 -6.68 -15.04
CA LEU A 95 0.13 -7.48 -15.51
C LEU A 95 0.31 -7.31 -17.02
N ALA A 96 1.57 -7.24 -17.47
CA ALA A 96 1.98 -7.05 -18.86
C ALA A 96 2.90 -8.19 -19.31
N GLU A 97 2.34 -9.22 -19.93
CA GLU A 97 3.02 -10.50 -20.22
C GLU A 97 4.36 -10.38 -20.97
N LYS A 98 4.49 -9.39 -21.88
CA LYS A 98 5.69 -9.22 -22.72
C LYS A 98 6.77 -8.33 -22.10
N ASN A 99 6.60 -7.91 -20.86
CA ASN A 99 7.58 -7.09 -20.16
C ASN A 99 8.60 -7.94 -19.40
N ALA A 100 9.80 -7.39 -19.16
CA ALA A 100 10.87 -8.07 -18.43
C ALA A 100 10.53 -8.38 -16.95
N SER A 101 9.62 -7.59 -16.40
CA SER A 101 8.86 -7.85 -15.18
C SER A 101 7.39 -7.70 -15.57
N PRO A 102 6.63 -8.80 -15.61
CA PRO A 102 5.24 -8.81 -16.05
C PRO A 102 4.30 -8.26 -14.97
#